data_AF-A0A098MFM7-F1
#
_entry.id   AF-A0A098MFM7-F1
#
_cell.length_a   1.000
_cell.length_b   1.000
_cell.length_c   1.000
_cell.angle_alpha   90.00
_cell.angle_beta   90.00
_cell.angle_gamma   90.00
#
_symmetry.space_group_name_H-M   'P 1'
#
loop_
_entity.id
_entity.type
_entity.pdbx_description
1 polymer ?
#
loop_
_entity_poly.entity_id
_entity_poly.type
_entity_poly.pdbx_seq_one_letter_code
_entity_poly.pdbx_strand_id
1 'polypeptide(L)'
;MVIQVLAIVFALGLLMFFAYRGFPVIVFAPIFTLLAVVISGVALMPSYTEVYMLNAANYVKNFFPIFLLGAIFGKLMELSGAASSIAQTIVKALGSKRAMLAVVLACALLTYGGVSLFVVAFAVYPFWQFFINFATQDSRPIHQIILKLNRSVSQSTLICGEEGI
;
A
#
# COMPACT_ATOMS: atom_id res chain seq x y z
N MET A 1 -24.87 -19.79 21.33
CA MET A 1 -25.08 -19.54 19.89
C MET A 1 -25.41 -18.08 19.60
N VAL A 2 -26.60 -17.57 19.90
CA VAL A 2 -26.98 -16.18 19.53
C VAL A 2 -26.11 -15.12 20.21
N ILE A 3 -25.81 -15.26 21.50
CA ILE A 3 -24.93 -14.32 22.24
C ILE A 3 -23.52 -14.27 21.65
N GLN A 4 -22.96 -15.41 21.22
CA GLN A 4 -21.62 -15.47 20.63
C GLN A 4 -21.56 -14.78 19.28
N VAL A 5 -22.58 -14.99 18.42
CA VAL A 5 -22.67 -14.32 17.13
C VAL A 5 -22.79 -12.80 17.32
N LEU A 6 -23.63 -12.36 18.27
CA LEU A 6 -23.77 -10.94 18.61
C LEU A 6 -22.46 -10.35 19.14
N ALA A 7 -21.74 -11.06 20.00
CA ALA A 7 -20.45 -10.64 20.52
C ALA A 7 -19.38 -10.54 19.42
N ILE A 8 -19.34 -11.49 18.49
CA ILE A 8 -18.42 -11.47 17.33
C ILE A 8 -18.76 -10.30 16.40
N VAL A 9 -20.04 -10.10 16.06
CA VAL A 9 -20.47 -8.98 15.20
C VAL A 9 -20.16 -7.64 15.85
N PHE A 10 -20.38 -7.51 17.16
CA PHE A 10 -20.06 -6.29 17.91
C PHE A 10 -18.55 -6.03 17.93
N ALA A 11 -17.74 -7.04 18.24
CA ALA A 11 -16.28 -6.92 18.24
C ALA A 11 -15.73 -6.62 16.84
N LEU A 12 -16.28 -7.23 15.79
CA LEU A 12 -15.91 -6.96 14.40
C LEU A 12 -16.26 -5.52 13.99
N GLY A 13 -17.44 -5.03 14.39
CA GLY A 13 -17.85 -3.65 14.16
C GLY A 13 -16.93 -2.64 14.84
N LEU A 14 -16.57 -2.90 16.11
CA LEU A 14 -15.60 -2.07 16.84
C LEU A 14 -14.22 -2.11 16.18
N LEU A 15 -13.77 -3.29 15.76
CA LEU A 15 -12.49 -3.46 15.06
C LEU A 15 -12.46 -2.67 13.76
N MET A 16 -13.53 -2.74 12.96
CA MET A 16 -13.65 -2.01 11.71
C MET A 16 -13.62 -0.49 11.96
N PHE A 17 -14.32 -0.01 12.98
CA PHE A 17 -14.30 1.40 13.38
C PHE A 17 -12.89 1.88 13.76
N PHE A 18 -12.13 1.09 14.53
CA PHE A 18 -10.74 1.42 14.89
C PHE A 18 -9.77 1.31 13.71
N ALA A 19 -9.98 0.35 12.80
CA ALA A 19 -9.17 0.19 11.60
C ALA A 19 -9.23 1.45 10.71
N TYR A 20 -10.42 2.05 10.55
CA TYR A 20 -10.57 3.29 9.80
C TYR A 20 -9.90 4.51 10.46
N ARG A 21 -9.60 4.44 11.76
CA ARG A 21 -8.92 5.52 12.50
C ARG A 21 -7.39 5.51 12.31
N GLY A 22 -6.87 4.63 11.45
CA GLY A 22 -5.44 4.58 11.10
C GLY A 22 -4.59 3.73 12.04
N PHE A 23 -5.22 2.92 12.90
CA PHE A 23 -4.50 2.00 13.76
C PHE A 23 -4.17 0.68 13.04
N PRO A 24 -2.99 0.09 13.31
CA PRO A 24 -2.62 -1.19 12.72
C PRO A 24 -3.54 -2.30 13.23
N VAL A 25 -4.34 -2.87 12.33
CA VAL A 25 -5.34 -3.91 12.63
C VAL A 25 -4.71 -5.11 13.36
N ILE A 26 -3.46 -5.43 13.03
CA ILE A 26 -2.70 -6.53 13.63
C ILE A 26 -2.55 -6.37 15.15
N VAL A 27 -2.35 -5.14 15.64
CA VAL A 27 -2.15 -4.86 17.08
C VAL A 27 -3.48 -4.92 17.84
N PHE A 28 -4.57 -4.55 17.18
CA PHE A 28 -5.89 -4.48 17.79
C PHE A 28 -6.68 -5.79 17.72
N ALA A 29 -6.39 -6.67 16.76
CA ALA A 29 -6.99 -7.99 16.64
C ALA A 29 -6.97 -8.83 17.94
N PRO A 30 -5.86 -8.94 18.71
CA PRO A 30 -5.85 -9.70 19.96
C PRO A 30 -6.70 -9.02 21.05
N ILE A 31 -6.71 -7.69 21.10
CA ILE A 31 -7.50 -6.91 22.07
C ILE A 31 -8.99 -7.15 21.83
N PHE A 32 -9.44 -7.09 20.57
CA PHE A 32 -10.83 -7.35 20.22
C PHE A 32 -11.24 -8.81 20.38
N THR A 33 -10.32 -9.75 20.13
CA THR A 33 -10.55 -11.17 20.41
C THR A 33 -10.79 -11.40 21.91
N LEU A 34 -9.94 -10.83 22.77
CA LEU A 34 -10.12 -10.90 24.23
C LEU A 34 -11.47 -10.31 24.64
N LEU A 35 -11.82 -9.14 24.10
CA LEU A 35 -13.09 -8.47 24.40
C LEU A 35 -14.30 -9.31 23.96
N ALA A 36 -14.26 -9.91 22.77
CA ALA A 36 -15.33 -10.79 22.26
C ALA A 36 -15.51 -12.06 23.11
N VAL A 37 -14.41 -12.63 23.60
CA VAL A 37 -14.42 -13.83 24.43
C VAL A 37 -14.94 -13.53 25.84
N VAL A 38 -14.56 -12.39 26.43
CA VAL A 38 -15.10 -11.91 27.72
C VAL A 38 -16.61 -11.71 27.63
N ILE A 39 -17.11 -11.10 26.55
CA ILE A 39 -18.55 -10.88 26.35
C ILE A 39 -19.31 -12.18 26.04
N SER A 40 -18.67 -13.14 25.36
CA SER A 40 -19.28 -14.42 25.00
C SER A 40 -19.38 -15.43 26.15
N GLY A 41 -18.69 -15.20 27.27
CA GLY A 41 -18.70 -16.11 28.44
C GLY A 41 -18.09 -17.49 28.19
N VAL A 42 -17.30 -17.64 27.12
CA VAL A 42 -16.60 -18.89 26.78
C VAL A 42 -15.20 -18.92 27.41
N ALA A 43 -14.64 -20.12 27.59
CA ALA A 43 -13.33 -20.27 28.21
C ALA A 43 -12.27 -19.41 27.50
N LEU A 44 -11.66 -18.50 28.27
CA LEU A 44 -10.70 -17.49 27.78
C LEU A 44 -9.43 -18.13 27.20
N MET A 45 -8.88 -19.13 27.92
CA MET A 45 -7.63 -19.78 27.55
C MET A 45 -7.72 -20.51 26.19
N PRO A 46 -8.67 -21.43 25.95
CA PRO A 46 -8.74 -22.16 24.68
C PRO A 46 -9.05 -21.28 23.48
N SER A 47 -9.96 -20.31 23.63
CA SER A 47 -10.35 -19.44 22.50
C SER A 47 -9.20 -18.56 22.03
N TYR A 48 -8.34 -18.11 22.96
CA TYR A 48 -7.18 -17.30 22.64
C TYR A 48 -6.04 -18.12 22.02
N THR A 49 -5.70 -19.28 22.59
CA THR A 49 -4.57 -20.08 22.12
C THR A 49 -4.90 -20.98 20.93
N GLU A 50 -6.07 -21.61 20.90
CA GLU A 50 -6.41 -22.58 19.85
C GLU A 50 -7.06 -21.93 18.63
N VAL A 51 -7.82 -20.85 18.80
CA VAL A 51 -8.48 -20.19 17.67
C VAL A 51 -7.63 -19.03 17.17
N TYR A 52 -7.38 -18.01 17.99
CA TYR A 52 -6.68 -16.82 17.53
C TYR A 52 -5.22 -17.09 17.19
N MET A 53 -4.45 -17.66 18.13
CA MET A 53 -3.01 -17.84 17.95
C MET A 53 -2.68 -18.85 16.85
N LEU A 54 -3.46 -19.94 16.73
CA LEU A 54 -3.28 -20.92 15.65
C LEU A 54 -3.55 -20.30 14.27
N ASN A 55 -4.65 -19.55 14.11
CA ASN A 55 -4.96 -18.89 12.84
C ASN A 55 -3.93 -17.81 12.49
N ALA A 56 -3.48 -17.03 13.48
CA ALA A 56 -2.43 -16.04 13.29
C ALA A 56 -1.10 -16.69 12.86
N ALA A 57 -0.70 -17.78 13.51
CA ALA A 57 0.51 -18.52 13.16
C ALA A 57 0.44 -19.13 11.75
N ASN A 58 -0.68 -19.75 11.41
CA ASN A 58 -0.91 -20.32 10.08
C ASN A 58 -0.93 -19.23 9.00
N TYR A 59 -1.50 -18.06 9.28
CA TYR A 59 -1.46 -16.92 8.38
C TYR A 59 -0.02 -16.48 8.10
N VAL A 60 0.79 -16.26 9.13
CA VAL A 60 2.21 -15.90 8.94
C VAL A 60 2.93 -16.98 8.15
N LYS A 61 2.74 -18.26 8.49
CA LYS A 61 3.38 -19.39 7.78
C LYS A 61 3.06 -19.41 6.28
N ASN A 62 1.80 -19.19 5.90
CA ASN A 62 1.36 -19.29 4.51
C ASN A 62 1.69 -18.02 3.69
N PHE A 63 1.57 -16.83 4.29
CA PHE A 63 1.73 -15.56 3.58
C PHE A 63 3.14 -15.00 3.65
N PHE A 64 4.00 -15.48 4.54
CA PHE A 64 5.39 -15.01 4.66
C PHE A 64 6.18 -15.09 3.34
N PRO A 65 6.16 -16.20 2.57
CA PRO A 65 6.85 -16.25 1.28
C PRO A 65 6.32 -15.21 0.28
N ILE A 66 5.01 -15.02 0.25
CA ILE A 66 4.36 -14.03 -0.64
C ILE A 66 4.77 -12.62 -0.25
N PHE A 67 4.84 -12.32 1.05
CA PHE A 67 5.31 -11.04 1.56
C PHE A 67 6.79 -10.77 1.25
N LEU A 68 7.63 -11.80 1.38
CA LEU A 68 9.05 -11.71 1.05
C LEU A 68 9.27 -11.50 -0.46
N LEU A 69 8.60 -12.27 -1.31
CA LEU A 69 8.63 -12.07 -2.76
C LEU A 69 8.11 -10.69 -3.13
N GLY A 70 7.01 -10.25 -2.53
CA GLY A 70 6.42 -8.94 -2.77
C GLY A 70 7.35 -7.79 -2.41
N ALA A 71 8.07 -7.88 -1.28
CA ALA A 71 9.07 -6.91 -0.87
C ALA A 71 10.27 -6.87 -1.82
N ILE A 72 10.79 -8.04 -2.22
CA ILE A 72 11.89 -8.15 -3.19
C ILE A 72 11.46 -7.56 -4.53
N PHE A 73 10.27 -7.93 -5.03
CA PHE A 73 9.72 -7.43 -6.29
C PHE A 73 9.54 -5.90 -6.26
N GLY A 74 8.97 -5.36 -5.17
CA GLY A 74 8.84 -3.92 -4.97
C GLY A 74 10.20 -3.22 -5.04
N LYS A 75 11.22 -3.75 -4.36
CA LYS A 75 12.57 -3.18 -4.38
C LYS A 75 13.25 -3.30 -5.74
N LEU A 76 13.12 -4.43 -6.42
CA LEU A 76 13.65 -4.64 -7.76
C LEU A 76 13.01 -3.69 -8.78
N MET A 77 11.71 -3.44 -8.67
CA MET A 77 11.01 -2.47 -9.52
C MET A 77 11.44 -1.02 -9.26
N GLU A 78 11.70 -0.68 -7.99
CA GLU A 78 12.25 0.63 -7.62
C GLU A 78 13.66 0.82 -8.21
N LEU A 79 14.55 -0.16 -8.02
CA LEU A 79 15.95 -0.08 -8.46
C LEU A 79 16.12 -0.17 -9.98
N SER A 80 15.31 -0.97 -10.67
CA SER A 80 15.41 -1.13 -12.13
C SER A 80 14.90 0.08 -12.91
N GLY A 81 14.16 1.00 -12.28
CA GLY A 81 13.44 2.06 -12.98
C GLY A 81 12.39 1.55 -13.98
N ALA A 82 12.12 0.23 -14.00
CA ALA A 82 11.15 -0.40 -14.89
C ALA A 82 9.74 0.16 -14.66
N ALA A 83 9.42 0.52 -13.41
CA ALA A 83 8.18 1.19 -13.05
C ALA A 83 7.94 2.47 -13.87
N SER A 84 8.97 3.31 -14.06
CA SER A 84 8.87 4.53 -14.86
C SER A 84 8.65 4.25 -16.35
N SER A 85 9.33 3.24 -16.91
CA SER A 85 9.20 2.87 -18.33
C SER A 85 7.83 2.26 -18.66
N ILE A 86 7.39 1.30 -17.83
CA ILE A 86 6.07 0.65 -17.97
C ILE A 86 4.96 1.69 -17.90
N ALA A 87 5.02 2.59 -16.92
CA ALA A 87 3.92 3.49 -16.71
C ALA A 87 3.93 4.70 -17.67
N GLN A 88 5.08 5.12 -18.22
CA GLN A 88 5.10 5.99 -19.41
C GLN A 88 4.45 5.32 -20.63
N THR A 89 4.68 4.02 -20.82
CA THR A 89 4.07 3.24 -21.90
C THR A 89 2.56 3.13 -21.73
N ILE A 90 2.08 2.87 -20.51
CA ILE A 90 0.65 2.84 -20.18
C ILE A 90 0.00 4.22 -20.41
N VAL A 91 0.64 5.31 -19.97
CA VAL A 91 0.12 6.68 -20.18
C VAL A 91 0.06 7.04 -21.67
N LYS A 92 1.05 6.62 -22.47
CA LYS A 92 1.03 6.82 -23.93
C LYS A 92 -0.06 6.00 -24.62
N ALA A 93 -0.30 4.77 -24.18
CA ALA A 93 -1.28 3.87 -24.79
C ALA A 93 -2.74 4.20 -24.42
N LEU A 94 -3.00 4.57 -23.16
CA LEU A 94 -4.36 4.72 -22.62
C LEU A 94 -4.76 6.16 -22.27
N GLY A 95 -3.82 7.10 -22.30
CA GLY A 95 -4.00 8.49 -21.89
C GLY A 95 -3.96 8.68 -20.37
N SER A 96 -3.42 9.83 -19.91
CA SER A 96 -3.18 10.08 -18.47
C SER A 96 -4.44 9.98 -17.61
N LYS A 97 -5.61 10.30 -18.18
CA LYS A 97 -6.91 10.25 -17.49
C LYS A 97 -7.42 8.83 -17.15
N ARG A 98 -6.94 7.77 -17.80
CA ARG A 98 -7.52 6.41 -17.67
C ARG A 98 -6.57 5.37 -17.11
N ALA A 99 -5.33 5.74 -16.82
CA ALA A 99 -4.34 4.81 -16.26
C ALA A 99 -4.83 4.18 -14.93
N MET A 100 -5.48 4.97 -14.07
CA MET A 100 -6.01 4.48 -12.80
C MET A 100 -7.16 3.47 -13.00
N LEU A 101 -8.03 3.69 -14.00
CA LEU A 101 -9.11 2.75 -14.33
C LEU A 101 -8.56 1.42 -14.88
N ALA A 102 -7.47 1.45 -15.65
CA ALA A 102 -6.85 0.23 -16.17
C ALA A 102 -6.27 -0.64 -15.04
N VAL A 103 -5.61 -0.02 -14.05
CA VAL A 103 -5.08 -0.74 -12.88
C VAL A 103 -6.22 -1.33 -12.04
N VAL A 104 -7.30 -0.57 -11.82
CA VAL A 104 -8.47 -1.06 -11.09
C VAL A 104 -9.15 -2.22 -11.83
N LEU A 105 -9.30 -2.14 -13.16
CA LEU A 105 -9.85 -3.24 -13.96
C LEU A 105 -8.94 -4.49 -13.92
N ALA A 106 -7.62 -4.32 -13.98
CA ALA A 106 -6.68 -5.42 -13.86
C ALA A 106 -6.77 -6.08 -12.48
N CYS A 107 -6.85 -5.28 -11.39
CA CYS A 107 -7.13 -5.80 -10.05
C CYS A 107 -8.44 -6.57 -9.99
N ALA A 108 -9.52 -6.00 -10.53
CA ALA A 108 -10.84 -6.63 -10.52
C ALA A 108 -10.82 -7.99 -11.25
N LEU A 109 -10.16 -8.07 -12.41
CA LEU A 109 -9.97 -9.31 -13.16
C LEU A 109 -9.15 -10.34 -12.37
N LEU A 110 -8.05 -9.94 -11.73
CA LEU A 110 -7.20 -10.84 -10.93
C LEU A 110 -7.95 -11.35 -9.69
N THR A 111 -8.65 -10.47 -8.97
CA THR A 111 -9.44 -10.85 -7.80
C THR A 111 -10.62 -11.73 -8.19
N TYR A 112 -11.27 -11.46 -9.33
CA TYR A 112 -12.32 -12.33 -9.87
C TYR A 112 -11.77 -13.71 -10.30
N GLY A 113 -10.52 -13.77 -10.76
CA GLY A 113 -9.79 -15.00 -11.07
C GLY A 113 -9.37 -15.84 -9.85
N GLY A 114 -9.78 -15.46 -8.63
CA GLY A 114 -9.44 -16.19 -7.40
C GLY A 114 -8.04 -15.89 -6.85
N VAL A 115 -7.35 -14.87 -7.38
CA VAL A 115 -6.05 -14.44 -6.86
C VAL A 115 -6.26 -13.72 -5.52
N SER A 116 -5.44 -14.09 -4.52
CA SER A 116 -5.49 -13.49 -3.19
C SER A 116 -5.14 -12.00 -3.23
N LEU A 117 -5.89 -11.20 -2.47
CA LEU A 117 -5.68 -9.75 -2.33
C LEU A 117 -4.25 -9.37 -1.93
N PHE A 118 -3.54 -10.24 -1.19
CA PHE A 118 -2.14 -10.00 -0.83
C PHE A 118 -1.23 -9.90 -2.06
N VAL A 119 -1.41 -10.77 -3.05
CA VAL A 119 -0.62 -10.75 -4.29
C VAL A 119 -0.94 -9.49 -5.10
N VAL A 120 -2.23 -9.14 -5.18
CA VAL A 120 -2.71 -7.95 -5.88
C VAL A 120 -2.10 -6.67 -5.28
N ALA A 121 -2.03 -6.57 -3.95
CA ALA A 121 -1.42 -5.42 -3.28
C ALA A 121 0.05 -5.22 -3.67
N PHE A 122 0.85 -6.29 -3.80
CA PHE A 122 2.24 -6.18 -4.26
C PHE A 122 2.37 -5.78 -5.71
N ALA A 123 1.47 -6.26 -6.57
CA ALA A 123 1.44 -5.83 -7.97
C ALA A 123 1.11 -4.34 -8.06
N VAL A 124 0.18 -3.83 -7.24
CA VAL A 124 -0.29 -2.44 -7.27
C VAL A 124 0.70 -1.45 -6.65
N TYR A 125 1.42 -1.85 -5.61
CA TYR A 125 2.35 -0.99 -4.87
C TYR A 125 3.31 -0.14 -5.75
N PRO A 126 4.04 -0.70 -6.74
CA PRO A 126 4.90 0.11 -7.62
C PRO A 126 4.13 1.12 -8.47
N PHE A 127 2.89 0.81 -8.86
CA PHE A 127 2.05 1.75 -9.64
C PHE A 127 1.60 2.94 -8.80
N TRP A 128 1.32 2.74 -7.51
CA TRP A 128 0.95 3.83 -6.60
C TRP A 128 2.07 4.85 -6.42
N GLN A 129 3.29 4.39 -6.16
CA GLN A 129 4.46 5.26 -6.02
C GLN A 129 4.71 6.10 -7.28
N PHE A 130 4.52 5.47 -8.44
CA PHE A 130 4.57 6.17 -9.71
C PHE A 130 3.46 7.23 -9.83
N PHE A 131 2.20 6.90 -9.50
CA PHE A 131 1.10 7.84 -9.65
C PHE A 131 1.28 9.10 -8.80
N ILE A 132 1.81 8.97 -7.59
CA ILE A 132 2.19 10.11 -6.73
C ILE A 132 3.25 10.98 -7.41
N ASN A 133 4.28 10.37 -8.01
CA ASN A 133 5.32 11.09 -8.74
C ASN A 133 4.78 11.78 -10.01
N PHE A 134 3.64 11.33 -10.55
CA PHE A 134 2.98 11.94 -11.71
C PHE A 134 2.01 13.06 -11.31
N ALA A 135 1.30 12.92 -10.20
CA ALA A 135 0.47 13.98 -9.63
C ALA A 135 1.30 15.21 -9.23
N THR A 136 2.54 15.01 -8.79
CA THR A 136 3.49 16.11 -8.54
C THR A 136 4.08 16.70 -9.84
N GLN A 137 4.13 15.93 -10.93
CA GLN A 137 4.60 16.39 -12.24
C GLN A 137 3.59 17.31 -12.97
N ASP A 138 2.30 17.25 -12.63
CA ASP A 138 1.22 18.03 -13.26
C ASP A 138 1.15 19.50 -12.78
N SER A 139 1.86 19.88 -11.71
CA SER A 139 2.02 21.29 -11.29
C SER A 139 3.02 22.08 -12.16
N ARG A 140 3.03 21.84 -13.48
CA ARG A 140 3.93 22.48 -14.45
C ARG A 140 3.20 23.58 -15.21
N PRO A 141 3.12 24.78 -14.60
CA PRO A 141 3.73 25.93 -15.27
C PRO A 141 4.92 26.54 -14.51
N ILE A 142 5.07 26.29 -13.19
CA ILE A 142 6.08 26.99 -12.37
C ILE A 142 7.46 26.33 -12.47
N HIS A 143 7.54 24.99 -12.54
CA HIS A 143 8.82 24.28 -12.55
C HIS A 143 9.65 24.50 -13.83
N GLN A 144 8.99 24.78 -14.96
CA GLN A 144 9.67 25.15 -16.22
C GLN A 144 10.20 26.60 -16.18
N ILE A 145 9.53 27.49 -15.45
CA ILE A 145 9.97 28.88 -15.26
C ILE A 145 11.19 28.92 -14.33
N ILE A 146 11.19 28.16 -13.22
CA ILE A 146 12.33 28.13 -12.29
C ILE A 146 13.57 27.48 -12.92
N LEU A 147 13.43 26.43 -13.73
CA LEU A 147 14.58 25.84 -14.42
C LEU A 147 15.11 26.71 -15.58
N LYS A 148 14.24 27.49 -16.26
CA LYS A 148 14.69 28.52 -17.20
C LYS A 148 15.37 29.69 -16.49
N LEU A 149 14.90 30.10 -15.31
CA LEU A 149 15.55 31.14 -14.50
C LEU A 149 16.88 30.67 -13.90
N ASN A 150 16.94 29.44 -13.38
CA ASN A 150 18.15 28.87 -12.78
C ASN A 150 19.24 28.63 -13.84
N ARG A 151 18.86 28.28 -15.08
CA ARG A 151 19.80 28.19 -16.21
C ARG A 151 20.28 29.57 -16.69
N SER A 152 19.49 30.63 -16.50
CA SER A 152 19.92 32.01 -16.78
C SER A 152 20.81 32.59 -15.68
N VAL A 153 20.59 32.25 -14.40
CA VAL A 153 21.46 32.66 -13.27
C VAL A 153 22.78 31.88 -13.28
N SER A 154 22.77 30.59 -13.63
CA SER A 154 23.98 29.77 -13.73
C SER A 154 24.94 30.21 -14.85
N GLN A 155 24.47 30.96 -15.87
CA GLN A 155 25.36 31.57 -16.86
C GLN A 155 25.96 32.91 -16.40
N SER A 156 25.33 33.60 -15.43
CA SER A 156 25.89 34.84 -14.86
C SER A 156 26.94 34.57 -13.77
N THR A 157 26.86 33.44 -13.05
CA THR A 157 27.85 33.09 -12.01
C THR A 157 29.15 32.50 -12.57
N LEU A 158 29.15 31.93 -13.79
CA LEU A 158 30.38 31.41 -14.43
C LEU A 158 31.30 32.49 -15.02
N ILE A 159 30.92 33.78 -14.95
CA ILE A 159 31.77 34.91 -15.38
C ILE A 159 32.47 35.58 -14.16
N CYS A 160 32.19 35.18 -12.91
CA CYS A 160 32.64 35.91 -11.72
C CYS A 160 33.20 35.01 -10.58
N GLY A 161 33.89 33.92 -10.89
CA GLY A 161 34.42 33.00 -9.87
C GLY A 161 35.68 32.23 -10.27
N GLU A 162 36.41 32.71 -11.28
CA GLU A 162 37.79 32.30 -11.54
C GLU A 162 38.72 33.25 -10.75
N GLU A 163 38.65 33.27 -9.42
CA GLU A 163 39.72 33.80 -8.55
C GLU A 163 39.61 33.17 -7.16
N GLY A 164 40.63 32.39 -6.79
CA GLY A 164 41.15 32.45 -5.43
C GLY A 164 40.87 31.27 -4.49
N ILE A 165 41.90 30.41 -4.45
CA ILE A 165 42.44 29.71 -3.26
C ILE A 165 41.68 28.44 -2.81
#